data_AF-A0AB36JVV6-F1
#
_entry.id   AF-A0AB36JVV6-F1
#
_cell.length_a   1.000
_cell.length_b   1.000
_cell.length_c   1.000
_cell.angle_alpha   90.00
_cell.angle_beta   90.00
_cell.angle_gamma   90.00
#
_symmetry.space_group_name_H-M   'P 1'
#
loop_
_entity.id
_entity.type
_entity.pdbx_description
1 polymer ?
#
loop_
_entity_poly.entity_id
_entity_poly.type
_entity_poly.pdbx_seq_one_letter_code
_entity_poly.pdbx_strand_id
1 'polypeptide(L)'
;MTKNYIFRYFTCGLTIEDASKLCLVSATEVKKWDEGKPIPPLCKRVMRMYVGHDLCPSEPEWDDWKMSGKQLIMPNKVPLSPHQISTAAYILSLAPNEEHRAAARLLKFARLLRHYLR
;
A
#
# COMPACT_ATOMS: atom_id res chain seq x y z
N MET A 1 22.01 -17.07 -1.74
CA MET A 1 20.70 -16.56 -1.26
C MET A 1 19.66 -17.64 -1.44
N THR A 2 18.83 -17.89 -0.42
CA THR A 2 17.78 -18.93 -0.51
C THR A 2 16.48 -18.36 -1.06
N LYS A 3 15.63 -19.23 -1.60
CA LYS A 3 14.29 -18.85 -2.07
C LYS A 3 13.44 -18.23 -0.95
N ASN A 4 13.65 -18.66 0.29
CA ASN A 4 12.89 -18.19 1.44
C ASN A 4 13.31 -16.79 1.88
N TYR A 5 14.60 -16.48 1.88
CA TYR A 5 15.08 -15.12 2.12
C TYR A 5 14.52 -14.15 1.08
N ILE A 6 14.55 -14.57 -0.20
CA ILE A 6 13.98 -13.75 -1.29
C ILE A 6 12.47 -13.53 -1.09
N PHE A 7 11.76 -14.58 -0.71
CA PHE A 7 10.33 -14.48 -0.40
C PHE A 7 10.07 -13.52 0.76
N ARG A 8 10.67 -13.72 1.93
CA ARG A 8 10.41 -12.89 3.12
C ARG A 8 10.81 -11.42 2.91
N TYR A 9 12.02 -11.20 2.41
CA TYR A 9 12.60 -9.85 2.37
C TYR A 9 12.24 -9.09 1.10
N PHE A 10 12.39 -9.70 -0.08
CA PHE A 10 12.13 -8.99 -1.35
C PHE A 10 10.68 -9.11 -1.81
N THR A 11 10.03 -10.25 -1.62
CA THR A 11 8.62 -10.41 -2.03
C THR A 11 7.68 -9.84 -0.98
N CYS A 12 7.96 -10.11 0.30
CA CYS A 12 7.09 -9.71 1.40
C CYS A 12 7.54 -8.45 2.15
N GLY A 13 8.74 -7.91 1.90
CA GLY A 13 9.19 -6.68 2.58
C GLY A 13 9.30 -6.79 4.12
N LEU A 14 9.29 -7.99 4.68
CA LEU A 14 9.28 -8.21 6.12
C LEU A 14 10.71 -8.26 6.65
N THR A 15 10.96 -7.70 7.84
CA THR A 15 12.18 -7.99 8.61
C THR A 15 12.09 -9.38 9.27
N ILE A 16 13.17 -9.83 9.92
CA ILE A 16 13.16 -11.13 10.62
C ILE A 16 12.23 -11.04 11.85
N GLU A 17 12.27 -9.89 12.51
CA GLU A 17 11.49 -9.54 13.70
C GLU A 17 9.99 -9.43 13.36
N ASP A 18 9.65 -8.79 12.23
CA ASP A 18 8.26 -8.67 11.79
C ASP A 18 7.69 -10.02 11.41
N ALA A 19 8.44 -10.82 10.63
CA ALA A 19 8.05 -12.18 10.28
C ALA A 19 7.88 -13.08 11.52
N SER A 20 8.73 -12.92 12.53
CA SER A 20 8.66 -13.64 13.81
C SER A 20 7.39 -13.32 14.57
N LYS A 21 7.05 -12.03 14.73
CA LYS A 21 5.80 -11.58 15.35
C LYS A 21 4.58 -12.06 14.57
N LEU A 22 4.60 -11.88 13.26
CA LEU A 22 3.49 -12.21 12.36
C LEU A 22 3.18 -13.71 12.35
N CYS A 23 4.21 -14.56 12.37
CA CYS A 23 4.05 -16.00 12.32
C CYS A 23 4.01 -16.67 13.70
N LEU A 24 4.08 -15.89 14.78
CA LEU A 24 4.13 -16.37 16.17
C LEU A 24 5.23 -17.42 16.41
N VAL A 25 6.41 -17.19 15.82
CA VAL A 25 7.60 -18.04 15.97
C VAL A 25 8.80 -17.22 16.45
N SER A 26 9.88 -17.86 16.86
CA SER A 26 11.11 -17.15 17.24
C SER A 26 11.86 -16.57 16.03
N ALA A 27 12.58 -15.47 16.24
CA ALA A 27 13.46 -14.89 15.21
C ALA A 27 14.54 -15.88 14.73
N THR A 28 14.97 -16.81 15.59
CA THR A 28 15.89 -17.89 15.21
C THR A 28 15.28 -18.87 14.22
N GLU A 29 13.99 -19.17 14.34
CA GLU A 29 13.28 -20.05 13.40
C GLU A 29 13.14 -19.36 12.03
N VAL A 30 12.88 -18.04 12.01
CA VAL A 30 12.86 -17.24 10.79
C VAL A 30 14.23 -17.21 10.11
N LYS A 31 15.32 -17.08 10.87
CA LYS A 31 16.70 -17.18 10.33
C LYS A 31 16.95 -18.54 9.67
N LYS A 32 16.53 -19.64 10.32
CA LYS A 32 16.65 -20.98 9.73
C LYS A 32 15.86 -21.11 8.44
N TRP A 33 14.70 -20.46 8.33
CA TRP A 33 13.95 -20.42 7.08
C TRP A 33 14.73 -19.74 5.97
N ASP A 34 15.34 -18.58 6.26
CA ASP A 34 16.23 -17.86 5.34
C ASP A 34 17.50 -18.64 5.01
N GLU A 35 17.94 -19.56 5.86
CA GLU A 35 19.05 -20.49 5.59
C GLU A 35 18.64 -21.70 4.75
N GLY A 36 17.35 -21.89 4.50
CA GLY A 36 16.82 -22.90 3.56
C GLY A 36 15.85 -23.91 4.18
N LYS A 37 15.60 -23.84 5.51
CA LYS A 37 14.55 -24.64 6.14
C LYS A 37 13.19 -24.28 5.52
N PRO A 38 12.31 -25.25 5.20
CA PRO A 38 11.01 -24.93 4.62
C PRO A 38 10.16 -24.08 5.56
N ILE A 39 9.66 -22.94 5.06
CA ILE A 39 8.66 -22.14 5.79
C ILE A 39 7.32 -22.89 5.76
N PRO A 40 6.65 -23.09 6.90
CA PRO A 40 5.33 -23.70 6.95
C PRO A 40 4.33 -23.00 6.00
N PRO A 41 3.44 -23.74 5.31
CA PRO A 41 2.49 -23.16 4.38
C PRO A 41 1.58 -22.09 4.98
N LEU A 42 1.20 -22.25 6.26
CA LEU A 42 0.43 -21.26 7.00
C LEU A 42 1.21 -19.95 7.16
N CYS A 43 2.47 -20.01 7.59
CA CYS A 43 3.34 -18.84 7.73
C CYS A 43 3.54 -18.13 6.38
N LYS A 44 3.75 -18.86 5.27
CA LYS A 44 3.79 -18.26 3.93
C LYS A 44 2.48 -17.60 3.50
N ARG A 45 1.33 -18.12 3.97
CA ARG A 45 0.03 -17.51 3.70
C ARG A 45 -0.13 -16.21 4.48
N VAL A 46 0.14 -16.22 5.78
CA VAL A 46 0.05 -15.03 6.63
C VAL A 46 1.01 -13.92 6.15
N MET A 47 2.25 -14.26 5.78
CA MET A 47 3.20 -13.30 5.19
C MET A 47 2.69 -12.68 3.88
N ARG A 48 1.92 -13.41 3.06
CA ARG A 48 1.32 -12.87 1.84
C ARG A 48 0.11 -11.99 2.12
N MET A 49 -0.70 -12.35 3.10
CA MET A 49 -1.83 -11.54 3.56
C MET A 49 -1.35 -10.19 4.08
N TYR A 50 -0.27 -10.16 4.86
CA TYR A 50 0.31 -8.92 5.40
C TYR A 50 0.74 -7.92 4.31
N VAL A 51 1.17 -8.42 3.15
CA VAL A 51 1.77 -7.60 2.07
C VAL A 51 0.71 -7.13 1.07
N GLY A 52 -0.55 -7.52 1.26
CA GLY A 52 -1.66 -7.11 0.39
C GLY A 52 -1.85 -8.00 -0.83
N HIS A 53 -1.34 -9.25 -0.84
CA HIS A 53 -1.81 -10.24 -1.81
C HIS A 53 -3.25 -10.71 -1.50
N ASP A 54 -3.70 -10.51 -0.26
CA ASP A 54 -5.09 -10.55 0.19
C ASP A 54 -5.38 -9.21 0.88
N LEU A 55 -6.59 -8.67 0.73
CA LEU A 55 -7.01 -7.48 1.46
C LEU A 55 -7.01 -7.81 2.95
N CYS A 56 -6.30 -7.02 3.77
CA CYS A 56 -6.14 -7.29 5.19
C CYS A 56 -7.52 -7.22 5.87
N PRO A 57 -8.06 -8.33 6.42
CA PRO A 57 -9.42 -8.35 6.98
C PRO A 57 -9.50 -7.72 8.37
N SER A 58 -8.39 -7.22 8.93
CA SER A 58 -8.35 -6.61 10.27
C SER A 58 -8.32 -5.08 10.25
N GLU A 59 -8.24 -4.45 9.06
CA GLU A 59 -8.26 -3.00 8.91
C GLU A 59 -9.67 -2.55 8.45
N PRO A 60 -10.37 -1.71 9.22
CA PRO A 60 -11.77 -1.36 8.94
C PRO A 60 -11.96 -0.60 7.61
N GLU A 61 -10.94 0.08 7.11
CA GLU A 61 -10.97 0.75 5.80
C GLU A 61 -11.13 -0.21 4.62
N TRP A 62 -10.76 -1.48 4.83
CA TRP A 62 -10.87 -2.55 3.83
C TRP A 62 -12.06 -3.49 4.06
N ASP A 63 -12.94 -3.18 5.01
CA ASP A 63 -14.17 -3.94 5.24
C ASP A 63 -15.02 -3.98 3.97
N ASP A 64 -15.53 -5.17 3.65
CA ASP A 64 -16.32 -5.48 2.45
C ASP A 64 -15.62 -5.28 1.09
N TRP A 65 -14.36 -4.84 1.05
CA TRP A 65 -13.55 -4.88 -0.16
C TRP A 65 -13.12 -6.32 -0.46
N LYS A 66 -13.15 -6.71 -1.73
CA LYS A 66 -12.81 -8.09 -2.15
C LYS A 66 -12.00 -8.09 -3.44
N MET A 67 -11.05 -9.00 -3.57
CA MET A 67 -10.45 -9.30 -4.87
C MET A 67 -11.26 -10.38 -5.59
N SER A 68 -11.67 -10.13 -6.84
CA SER A 68 -12.31 -11.13 -7.71
C SER A 68 -11.58 -11.19 -9.05
N GLY A 69 -10.79 -12.25 -9.25
CA GLY A 69 -9.94 -12.40 -10.42
C GLY A 69 -8.92 -11.25 -10.53
N LYS A 70 -9.07 -10.41 -11.56
CA LYS A 70 -8.20 -9.25 -11.83
C LYS A 70 -8.81 -7.91 -11.39
N GLN A 71 -9.93 -7.93 -10.67
CA GLN A 71 -10.69 -6.74 -10.31
C GLN A 71 -10.79 -6.60 -8.79
N LEU A 72 -10.72 -5.37 -8.31
CA LEU A 72 -10.97 -5.00 -6.93
C LEU A 72 -12.45 -4.64 -6.79
N ILE A 73 -13.20 -5.41 -6.02
CA ILE A 73 -14.61 -5.19 -5.75
C ILE A 73 -14.74 -4.24 -4.57
N MET A 74 -15.39 -3.11 -4.81
CA MET A 74 -15.75 -2.13 -3.78
C MET A 74 -16.91 -2.65 -2.89
N PRO A 75 -17.13 -2.06 -1.71
CA PRO A 75 -18.25 -2.43 -0.81
C PRO A 75 -19.64 -2.36 -1.48
N ASN A 76 -19.81 -1.44 -2.43
CA ASN A 76 -21.03 -1.32 -3.24
C ASN A 76 -21.15 -2.38 -4.36
N LYS A 77 -20.29 -3.40 -4.35
CA LYS A 77 -20.20 -4.49 -5.33
C LYS A 77 -19.81 -4.05 -6.75
N VAL A 78 -19.27 -2.84 -6.91
CA VAL A 78 -18.76 -2.36 -8.19
C VAL A 78 -17.32 -2.87 -8.40
N PRO A 79 -17.01 -3.54 -9.52
CA PRO A 79 -15.65 -3.93 -9.84
C PRO A 79 -14.83 -2.74 -10.34
N LEU A 80 -13.64 -2.60 -9.80
CA LEU A 80 -12.60 -1.69 -10.27
C LEU A 80 -11.50 -2.48 -10.98
N SER A 81 -11.27 -2.14 -12.24
CA SER A 81 -10.12 -2.61 -12.99
C SER A 81 -8.84 -1.90 -12.54
N PRO A 82 -7.66 -2.51 -12.74
CA PRO A 82 -6.38 -1.86 -12.48
C PRO A 82 -6.25 -0.49 -13.16
N HIS A 83 -6.77 -0.35 -14.39
CA HIS A 83 -6.75 0.91 -15.13
C HIS A 83 -7.56 2.01 -14.46
N GLN A 84 -8.75 1.70 -13.93
CA GLN A 84 -9.56 2.66 -13.18
C GLN A 84 -8.87 3.09 -11.88
N ILE A 85 -8.24 2.15 -11.18
CA ILE A 85 -7.47 2.45 -9.96
C ILE A 85 -6.30 3.39 -10.29
N SER A 86 -5.51 3.08 -11.33
CA SER A 86 -4.39 3.94 -11.78
C SER A 86 -4.87 5.33 -12.21
N THR A 87 -5.99 5.41 -12.91
CA THR A 87 -6.58 6.68 -13.35
C THR A 87 -7.02 7.53 -12.17
N ALA A 88 -7.71 6.93 -11.19
CA ALA A 88 -8.12 7.62 -9.97
C ALA A 88 -6.91 8.12 -9.17
N ALA A 89 -5.88 7.28 -9.00
CA ALA A 89 -4.64 7.68 -8.33
C ALA A 89 -3.95 8.85 -9.01
N TYR A 90 -3.89 8.85 -10.35
CA TYR A 90 -3.35 9.96 -11.13
C TYR A 90 -4.15 11.25 -10.93
N ILE A 91 -5.48 11.20 -11.05
CA ILE A 91 -6.34 12.37 -10.82
C ILE A 91 -6.18 12.91 -9.40
N LEU A 92 -6.15 12.04 -8.39
CA LEU A 92 -5.95 12.44 -6.99
C LEU A 92 -4.57 13.08 -6.76
N SER A 93 -3.52 12.60 -7.43
CA SER A 93 -2.19 13.23 -7.36
C SER A 93 -2.14 14.62 -8.01
N LEU A 94 -3.03 14.91 -8.97
CA LEU A 94 -3.20 16.23 -9.56
C LEU A 94 -4.02 17.17 -8.66
N ALA A 95 -4.90 16.61 -7.81
CA ALA A 95 -5.90 17.33 -7.05
C ALA A 95 -5.41 18.36 -5.99
N PRO A 96 -4.16 18.37 -5.48
CA PRO A 96 -3.71 19.46 -4.60
C PRO A 96 -3.21 20.70 -5.35
N ASN A 97 -3.03 20.66 -6.68
CA ASN A 97 -2.36 21.75 -7.40
C ASN A 97 -3.30 22.85 -7.91
N GLU A 98 -4.60 22.65 -7.95
CA GLU A 98 -5.57 23.67 -8.41
C GLU A 98 -5.71 24.80 -7.38
N GLU A 99 -5.96 24.46 -6.12
CA GLU A 99 -6.15 25.43 -5.02
C GLU A 99 -4.88 26.21 -4.70
N HIS A 100 -3.72 25.55 -4.65
CA HIS A 100 -2.43 26.21 -4.45
C HIS A 100 -2.08 27.15 -5.63
N ARG A 101 -2.39 26.76 -6.88
CA ARG A 101 -2.22 27.63 -8.04
C ARG A 101 -3.19 28.80 -8.02
N ALA A 102 -4.44 28.59 -7.59
CA ALA A 102 -5.41 29.66 -7.42
C ALA A 102 -4.97 30.66 -6.33
N ALA A 103 -4.54 30.17 -5.16
CA ALA A 103 -4.01 31.00 -4.07
C ALA A 103 -2.75 31.78 -4.47
N ALA A 104 -1.82 31.14 -5.20
CA ALA A 104 -0.63 31.81 -5.73
C ALA A 104 -0.99 32.93 -6.73
N ARG A 105 -1.99 32.70 -7.60
CA ARG A 105 -2.51 33.73 -8.52
C ARG A 105 -3.14 34.88 -7.73
N LEU A 106 -4.00 34.60 -6.76
CA LEU A 106 -4.64 35.61 -5.91
C LEU A 106 -3.62 36.47 -5.14
N LEU A 107 -2.60 35.84 -4.55
CA LEU A 107 -1.50 36.54 -3.88
C LEU A 107 -0.70 37.44 -4.83
N LYS A 108 -0.46 36.98 -6.07
CA LYS A 108 0.20 37.80 -7.11
C LYS A 108 -0.63 39.03 -7.45
N PHE A 109 -1.94 38.87 -7.67
CA PHE A 109 -2.83 39.99 -7.96
C PHE A 109 -2.94 40.97 -6.78
N ALA A 110 -3.09 40.46 -5.55
CA ALA A 110 -3.14 41.29 -4.35
C ALA A 110 -1.87 42.14 -4.17
N ARG A 111 -0.69 41.58 -4.44
CA ARG A 111 0.59 42.33 -4.39
C ARG A 111 0.66 43.43 -5.44
N LEU A 112 0.19 43.18 -6.66
CA LEU A 112 0.14 44.18 -7.72
C LEU A 112 -0.85 45.29 -7.38
N LEU A 113 -2.06 44.96 -6.96
CA LEU A 113 -3.05 45.94 -6.53
C LEU A 113 -2.52 46.83 -5.39
N ARG A 114 -1.85 46.23 -4.40
CA ARG A 114 -1.19 46.99 -3.32
C ARG A 114 -0.12 47.97 -3.82
N HIS A 115 0.56 47.65 -4.92
CA HIS A 115 1.55 48.54 -5.53
C HIS A 115 0.88 49.71 -6.26
N TYR A 116 -0.27 49.48 -6.91
CA TYR A 116 -0.99 50.53 -7.65
C TYR A 116 -1.90 51.41 -6.78
N LEU A 117 -2.33 50.92 -5.62
CA LEU A 117 -3.18 51.65 -4.66
C LEU A 117 -2.36 52.48 -3.66
N ARG A 118 -1.06 52.66 -3.91
CA ARG A 118 -0.12 53.45 -3.10
C ARG A 118 0.33 54.67 -3.91
#